data_AF-A0A2T2TQW0-F1
#
_entry.id   AF-A0A2T2TQW0-F1
#
_cell.length_a   1.000
_cell.length_b   1.000
_cell.length_c   1.000
_cell.angle_alpha   90.00
_cell.angle_beta   90.00
_cell.angle_gamma   90.00
#
_symmetry.space_group_name_H-M   'P 1'
#
loop_
_entity.id
_entity.type
_entity.pdbx_description
1 polymer ?
#
loop_
_entity_poly.entity_id
_entity_poly.type
_entity_poly.pdbx_seq_one_letter_code
_entity_poly.pdbx_strand_id
1 'polypeptide(L)'
;MNRQVSSPDLPPPLRGTEPGTFTHRTIAERWPRIAGRVIAENDFPDAINARIQALRDDLPNGTIRPLEVTDAPDAALWADWVRPYQGQSWLEAPWFFGETYFYRRLLEATGYFRPGP
;
A
#
# COMPACT_ATOMS: atom_id res chain seq x y z
N MET A 1 22.89 2.40 0.42
CA MET A 1 23.40 3.77 0.13
C MET A 1 22.27 4.53 -0.56
N ASN A 2 21.36 5.13 0.22
CA ASN A 2 20.19 5.83 -0.33
C ASN A 2 20.61 7.23 -0.78
N ARG A 3 20.79 7.39 -2.08
CA ARG A 3 20.83 8.72 -2.69
C ARG A 3 19.43 9.30 -2.55
N GLN A 4 19.23 10.18 -1.57
CA GLN A 4 18.21 11.21 -1.71
C GLN A 4 18.62 12.03 -2.93
N VAL A 5 18.12 11.63 -4.10
CA VAL A 5 18.21 12.45 -5.30
C VAL A 5 17.16 13.54 -5.12
N SER A 6 17.46 14.53 -4.30
CA SER A 6 16.95 15.87 -4.54
C SER A 6 17.68 16.38 -5.77
N SER A 7 17.30 15.87 -6.95
CA SER A 7 17.62 16.54 -8.21
C SER A 7 16.66 17.72 -8.27
N PRO A 8 17.12 18.96 -8.05
CA PRO A 8 16.25 20.14 -8.08
C PRO A 8 15.53 20.33 -9.43
N ASP A 9 15.92 19.58 -10.46
CA ASP A 9 15.36 19.62 -11.81
C ASP A 9 14.16 18.70 -12.03
N LEU A 10 13.84 17.78 -11.09
CA LEU A 10 12.69 16.89 -11.24
C LEU A 10 11.48 17.46 -10.48
N PRO A 11 10.27 17.43 -11.09
CA PRO A 11 9.06 17.86 -10.40
C PRO A 11 8.79 16.97 -9.19
N PRO A 12 8.14 17.50 -8.14
CA PRO A 12 7.76 16.71 -6.98
C PRO A 12 6.82 15.56 -7.39
N PRO A 13 6.86 14.42 -6.70
CA PRO A 13 5.95 13.33 -6.99
C PRO A 13 4.50 13.73 -6.70
N LEU A 14 3.57 13.17 -7.46
CA LEU A 14 2.14 13.30 -7.19
C LEU A 14 1.79 12.65 -5.85
N ARG A 15 0.94 13.31 -5.07
CA ARG A 15 0.47 12.89 -3.74
C ARG A 15 -1.04 13.07 -3.64
N GLY A 16 -1.67 12.44 -2.66
CA GLY A 16 -3.11 12.53 -2.41
C GLY A 16 -3.54 13.70 -1.53
N THR A 17 -2.63 14.59 -1.14
CA THR A 17 -2.91 15.64 -0.15
C THR A 17 -3.80 16.78 -0.67
N GLU A 18 -4.01 16.90 -1.98
CA GLU A 18 -4.86 17.93 -2.57
C GLU A 18 -6.26 17.37 -2.89
N PRO A 19 -7.30 17.72 -2.12
CA PRO A 19 -8.66 17.24 -2.34
C PRO A 19 -9.19 17.56 -3.75
N GLY A 20 -10.01 16.66 -4.30
CA GLY A 20 -10.61 16.82 -5.63
C GLY A 20 -9.71 16.43 -6.81
N THR A 21 -8.40 16.31 -6.61
CA THR A 21 -7.49 15.80 -7.64
C THR A 21 -7.75 14.33 -7.98
N PHE A 22 -7.29 13.91 -9.16
CA PHE A 22 -7.36 12.49 -9.55
C PHE A 22 -6.62 11.58 -8.57
N THR A 23 -5.45 12.02 -8.09
CA THR A 23 -4.64 11.26 -7.13
C THR A 23 -5.35 11.13 -5.80
N HIS A 24 -5.89 12.21 -5.25
CA HIS A 24 -6.69 12.14 -4.02
C HIS A 24 -7.88 11.19 -4.14
N ARG A 25 -8.70 11.32 -5.19
CA ARG A 25 -9.86 10.43 -5.41
C ARG A 25 -9.44 8.97 -5.62
N THR A 26 -8.31 8.74 -6.27
CA THR A 26 -7.79 7.38 -6.47
C THR A 26 -7.45 6.72 -5.13
N ILE A 27 -6.75 7.43 -4.26
CA ILE A 27 -6.33 6.91 -2.95
C ILE A 27 -7.53 6.81 -1.98
N ALA A 28 -8.34 7.86 -1.90
CA ALA A 28 -9.43 7.97 -0.93
C ALA A 28 -10.69 7.16 -1.29
N GLU A 29 -10.94 6.89 -2.57
CA GLU A 29 -12.18 6.24 -3.01
C GLU A 29 -11.94 4.97 -3.81
N ARG A 30 -10.97 4.97 -4.73
CA ARG A 30 -10.78 3.84 -5.65
C ARG A 30 -10.05 2.68 -4.99
N TRP A 31 -8.98 2.92 -4.23
CA TRP A 31 -8.27 1.85 -3.53
C TRP A 31 -9.13 1.10 -2.50
N PRO A 32 -9.92 1.76 -1.62
CA PRO A 32 -10.87 1.06 -0.75
C PRO A 32 -11.89 0.23 -1.53
N ARG A 33 -12.37 0.76 -2.67
CA ARG A 33 -13.30 0.03 -3.55
C ARG A 33 -12.65 -1.20 -4.19
N ILE A 34 -11.39 -1.11 -4.61
CA ILE A 34 -10.63 -2.24 -5.15
C ILE A 34 -10.49 -3.32 -4.08
N ALA A 35 -10.06 -2.97 -2.86
CA ALA A 35 -9.98 -3.94 -1.76
C ALA A 35 -11.35 -4.60 -1.46
N GLY A 36 -12.43 -3.81 -1.46
CA GLY A 36 -13.79 -4.33 -1.31
C GLY A 36 -14.21 -5.30 -2.42
N ARG A 37 -13.83 -5.02 -3.67
CA ARG A 37 -14.07 -5.93 -4.80
C ARG A 37 -13.28 -7.22 -4.68
N VAL A 38 -12.05 -7.18 -4.19
CA VAL A 38 -11.24 -8.39 -3.96
C VAL A 38 -11.94 -9.33 -2.99
N ILE A 39 -12.55 -8.80 -1.92
CA ILE A 39 -13.38 -9.59 -1.00
C ILE A 39 -14.62 -10.14 -1.72
N ALA A 40 -15.35 -9.29 -2.45
CA ALA A 40 -16.64 -9.66 -3.03
C ALA A 40 -16.53 -10.63 -4.23
N GLU A 41 -15.41 -10.64 -4.94
CA GLU A 41 -15.22 -11.41 -6.18
C GLU A 41 -14.42 -12.70 -5.97
N ASN A 42 -14.06 -13.05 -4.73
CA ASN A 42 -13.28 -14.25 -4.42
C ASN A 42 -13.88 -15.01 -3.22
N ASP A 43 -13.67 -16.34 -3.19
CA ASP A 43 -14.09 -17.21 -2.09
C ASP A 43 -12.93 -17.46 -1.12
N PHE A 44 -12.49 -16.39 -0.42
CA PHE A 44 -11.42 -16.49 0.57
C PHE A 44 -11.97 -16.88 1.94
N PRO A 45 -11.19 -17.62 2.76
CA PRO A 45 -11.51 -17.82 4.18
C PRO A 45 -11.69 -16.50 4.93
N ASP A 46 -12.56 -16.49 5.95
CA ASP A 46 -12.89 -15.31 6.75
C ASP A 46 -11.66 -14.58 7.31
N ALA A 47 -10.63 -15.33 7.69
CA ALA A 47 -9.38 -14.75 8.18
C ALA A 47 -8.64 -13.91 7.12
N ILE A 48 -8.69 -14.30 5.84
CA ILE A 48 -8.13 -13.50 4.74
C ILE A 48 -9.02 -12.28 4.49
N ASN A 49 -10.33 -12.46 4.43
CA ASN A 49 -11.28 -11.36 4.23
C ASN A 49 -11.13 -10.29 5.33
N ALA A 50 -10.95 -10.70 6.59
CA ALA A 50 -10.70 -9.79 7.70
C ALA A 50 -9.41 -8.97 7.52
N ARG A 51 -8.32 -9.57 7.03
CA ARG A 51 -7.06 -8.85 6.76
C ARG A 51 -7.19 -7.86 5.60
N ILE A 52 -7.91 -8.22 4.54
CA ILE A 52 -8.17 -7.31 3.41
C ILE A 52 -9.08 -6.16 3.86
N GLN A 53 -10.09 -6.45 4.69
CA GLN A 53 -10.98 -5.45 5.27
C GLN A 53 -10.21 -4.48 6.18
N ALA A 54 -9.30 -4.97 7.02
CA ALA A 54 -8.43 -4.12 7.82
C ALA A 54 -7.57 -3.18 6.96
N LEU A 55 -7.00 -3.67 5.84
CA LEU A 55 -6.28 -2.82 4.89
C LEU A 55 -7.20 -1.77 4.24
N ARG A 56 -8.44 -2.15 3.90
CA ARG A 56 -9.44 -1.24 3.35
C ARG A 56 -9.81 -0.12 4.33
N ASP A 57 -10.02 -0.46 5.59
CA ASP A 57 -10.43 0.49 6.63
C ASP A 57 -9.29 1.42 7.05
N ASP A 58 -8.05 0.98 6.88
CA ASP A 58 -6.85 1.81 7.04
C ASP A 58 -6.72 2.87 5.92
N LEU A 59 -7.42 2.73 4.80
CA LEU A 59 -7.35 3.70 3.69
C LEU A 59 -8.39 4.82 3.83
N PRO A 60 -8.06 6.08 3.50
CA PRO A 60 -6.72 6.58 3.13
C PRO A 60 -5.92 7.17 4.32
N ASN A 61 -6.53 7.26 5.50
CA ASN A 61 -6.02 8.06 6.62
C ASN A 61 -5.12 7.29 7.59
N GLY A 62 -5.15 5.97 7.54
CA GLY A 62 -4.25 5.10 8.29
C GLY A 62 -2.81 5.22 7.82
N THR A 63 -1.90 4.56 8.54
CA THR A 63 -0.46 4.79 8.38
C THR A 63 0.23 3.63 7.67
N ILE A 64 1.17 3.99 6.82
CA ILE A 64 2.01 3.02 6.12
C ILE A 64 2.89 2.31 7.15
N ARG A 65 2.67 1.00 7.30
CA ARG A 65 3.45 0.11 8.17
C ARG A 65 4.35 -0.84 7.37
N PRO A 66 5.42 -1.39 7.96
CA PRO A 66 6.20 -2.48 7.36
C PRO A 66 5.36 -3.71 7.01
N LEU A 67 5.91 -4.57 6.15
CA LEU A 67 5.37 -5.91 5.92
C LEU A 67 5.61 -6.81 7.15
N GLU A 68 4.67 -7.70 7.43
CA GLU A 68 4.76 -8.72 8.48
C GLU A 68 5.63 -9.91 8.02
N VAL A 69 5.57 -10.25 6.73
CA VAL A 69 6.32 -11.37 6.14
C VAL A 69 7.73 -10.90 5.78
N THR A 70 8.73 -11.41 6.49
CA THR A 70 10.14 -10.99 6.32
C THR A 70 11.00 -11.98 5.53
N ASP A 71 10.46 -13.15 5.18
CA ASP A 71 11.13 -14.25 4.47
C ASP A 71 10.73 -14.38 2.98
N ALA A 72 9.86 -13.49 2.49
CA ALA A 72 9.55 -13.43 1.06
C ALA A 72 10.78 -13.04 0.22
N PRO A 73 10.91 -13.51 -1.04
CA PRO A 73 12.05 -13.17 -1.90
C PRO A 73 12.25 -11.67 -2.13
N ASP A 74 11.18 -10.88 -1.99
CA ASP A 74 11.17 -9.42 -2.16
C ASP A 74 11.20 -8.64 -0.84
N ALA A 75 11.24 -9.32 0.32
CA ALA A 75 11.05 -8.70 1.63
C ALA A 75 12.13 -7.65 1.95
N ALA A 76 13.40 -7.95 1.66
CA ALA A 76 14.51 -7.02 1.90
C ALA A 76 14.38 -5.74 1.06
N LEU A 77 13.94 -5.89 -0.21
CA LEU A 77 13.73 -4.76 -1.11
C LEU A 77 12.61 -3.85 -0.59
N TRP A 78 11.47 -4.44 -0.21
CA TRP A 78 10.35 -3.69 0.34
C TRP A 78 10.66 -3.04 1.68
N ALA A 79 11.44 -3.70 2.54
CA ALA A 79 11.87 -3.12 3.82
C ALA A 79 12.64 -1.81 3.61
N ASP A 80 13.49 -1.75 2.59
CA ASP A 80 14.23 -0.53 2.26
C ASP A 80 13.35 0.52 1.56
N TRP A 81 12.45 0.11 0.67
CA TRP A 81 11.58 1.02 -0.07
C TRP A 81 10.45 1.64 0.78
N VAL A 82 9.93 0.90 1.76
CA VAL A 82 8.88 1.40 2.67
C VAL A 82 9.45 2.33 3.73
N ARG A 83 10.72 2.13 4.14
CA ARG A 83 11.39 2.85 5.24
C ARG A 83 11.17 4.37 5.24
N PRO A 84 11.28 5.10 4.11
CA PRO A 84 11.11 6.56 4.11
C PRO A 84 9.67 7.02 4.36
N TYR A 85 8.68 6.13 4.19
CA TYR A 85 7.25 6.47 4.22
C TYR A 85 6.51 5.85 5.40
N GLN A 86 7.21 5.09 6.26
CA GLN A 86 6.60 4.50 7.44
C GLN A 86 6.02 5.58 8.35
N GLY A 87 4.82 5.33 8.89
CA GLY A 87 4.10 6.26 9.75
C GLY A 87 3.41 7.42 9.02
N GLN A 88 3.68 7.65 7.74
CA GLN A 88 2.93 8.61 6.92
C GLN A 88 1.56 8.04 6.58
N SER A 89 0.59 8.92 6.36
CA SER A 89 -0.69 8.53 5.77
C SER A 89 -0.53 8.11 4.30
N TRP A 90 -1.48 7.36 3.79
CA TRP A 90 -1.50 6.96 2.37
C TRP A 90 -1.66 8.15 1.42
N LEU A 91 -2.24 9.27 1.89
CA LEU A 91 -2.37 10.51 1.11
C LEU A 91 -1.04 11.26 1.00
N GLU A 92 -0.20 11.18 2.04
CA GLU A 92 1.07 11.88 2.08
C GLU A 92 2.11 11.21 1.18
N ALA A 93 2.19 9.88 1.14
CA ALA A 93 3.21 9.18 0.37
C ALA A 93 3.12 9.44 -1.15
N PRO A 94 4.23 9.31 -1.90
CA PRO A 94 4.20 9.40 -3.37
C PRO A 94 3.21 8.39 -3.95
N TRP A 95 2.31 8.84 -4.81
CA TRP A 95 1.20 8.03 -5.31
C TRP A 95 1.66 6.73 -5.97
N PHE A 96 2.71 6.77 -6.80
CA PHE A 96 3.24 5.58 -7.45
C PHE A 96 3.77 4.54 -6.45
N PHE A 97 4.48 4.98 -5.41
CA PHE A 97 4.88 4.10 -4.31
C PHE A 97 3.66 3.58 -3.55
N GLY A 98 2.70 4.45 -3.19
CA GLY A 98 1.51 4.06 -2.47
C GLY A 98 0.68 3.02 -3.23
N GLU A 99 0.54 3.16 -4.55
CA GLU A 99 -0.21 2.23 -5.40
C GLU A 99 0.45 0.86 -5.46
N THR A 100 1.75 0.83 -5.73
CA THR A 100 2.51 -0.43 -5.78
C THR A 100 2.54 -1.11 -4.41
N TYR A 101 2.68 -0.33 -3.33
CA TYR A 101 2.69 -0.86 -1.97
C TYR A 101 1.31 -1.33 -1.51
N PHE A 102 0.22 -0.67 -1.93
CA PHE A 102 -1.14 -1.13 -1.69
C PHE A 102 -1.35 -2.55 -2.24
N TYR A 103 -0.96 -2.82 -3.49
CA TYR A 103 -1.05 -4.17 -4.05
C TYR A 103 -0.13 -5.16 -3.33
N ARG A 104 1.06 -4.74 -2.89
CA ARG A 104 1.94 -5.61 -2.10
C ARG A 104 1.35 -5.96 -0.72
N ARG A 105 0.67 -5.02 -0.07
CA ARG A 105 -0.08 -5.22 1.18
C ARG A 105 -1.31 -6.10 0.96
N LEU A 106 -1.94 -6.03 -0.20
CA LEU A 106 -3.01 -6.95 -0.59
C LEU A 106 -2.50 -8.39 -0.74
N LEU A 107 -1.34 -8.60 -1.38
CA LEU A 107 -0.68 -9.92 -1.43
C LEU A 107 -0.28 -10.44 -0.04
N GLU A 108 0.14 -9.56 0.86
CA GLU A 108 0.36 -9.93 2.27
C GLU A 108 -0.94 -10.38 2.94
N ALA A 109 -2.04 -9.64 2.75
CA ALA A 109 -3.33 -9.96 3.35
C ALA A 109 -3.89 -11.31 2.90
N THR A 110 -3.67 -11.68 1.63
CA THR A 110 -4.02 -13.02 1.11
C THR A 110 -3.08 -14.12 1.60
N GLY A 111 -1.93 -13.77 2.18
CA GLY A 111 -0.93 -14.75 2.59
C GLY A 111 -0.14 -15.33 1.41
N TYR A 112 -0.09 -14.65 0.26
CA TYR A 112 0.49 -15.14 -0.98
C TYR A 112 1.92 -15.69 -0.85
N PHE A 113 2.74 -15.08 0.02
CA PHE A 113 4.13 -15.49 0.25
C PHE A 113 4.32 -16.45 1.43
N ARG A 114 3.25 -16.86 2.11
CA ARG A 114 3.33 -17.88 3.15
C ARG A 114 3.28 -19.27 2.50
N PRO A 115 3.85 -20.31 3.13
CA PRO A 115 3.65 -21.68 2.68
C PRO A 115 2.16 -21.97 2.51
N GLY A 116 1.81 -22.61 1.40
CA GLY A 116 0.47 -23.16 1.21
C GLY A 116 0.16 -24.25 2.24
N PRO A 117 -1.11 -24.65 2.38
CA PRO A 117 -1.45 -25.87 3.10
C PRO A 117 -0.77 -27.11 2.51
#